data_AF-A0A9R1WI28-F1
#
_entry.id   AF-A0A9R1WI28-F1
#
_cell.length_a   1.000
_cell.length_b   1.000
_cell.length_c   1.000
_cell.angle_alpha   90.00
_cell.angle_beta   90.00
_cell.angle_gamma   90.00
#
_symmetry.space_group_name_H-M   'P 1'
#
loop_
_entity.id
_entity.type
_entity.pdbx_description
1 polymer ?
#
loop_
_entity_poly.entity_id
_entity_poly.type
_entity_poly.pdbx_seq_one_letter_code
_entity_poly.pdbx_strand_id
1 'polypeptide(L)'
;MCADDSVGELKRCICLLPNVLPKHQKLLYPKIGSKLADDSALLSGLPIKSSLKMTMIGIEDDIIVDQADAPEIVADFEIGQDEAVDIKDKKVNKQKLRRRVDQYKIEFRIPCRKGKKLLVLDIDYTLFEHRSTAKKPPTHVPLSSWVLISQFMQSMASSYGLQQA
;
A
#
# COMPACT_ATOMS: atom_id res chain seq x y z
N MET A 1 4.64 14.49 -3.04
CA MET A 1 4.48 14.96 -1.64
C MET A 1 4.33 16.48 -1.60
N CYS A 2 3.69 17.04 -0.59
CA CYS A 2 3.62 18.49 -0.34
C CYS A 2 3.92 18.83 1.12
N ALA A 3 3.92 20.14 1.43
CA ALA A 3 4.17 20.68 2.76
C ALA A 3 3.16 20.21 3.82
N ASP A 4 1.91 19.91 3.44
CA ASP A 4 0.84 19.46 4.34
C ASP A 4 0.84 17.94 4.58
N ASP A 5 1.72 17.19 3.92
CA ASP A 5 1.91 15.77 4.25
C ASP A 5 2.71 15.64 5.56
N SER A 6 2.53 14.55 6.30
CA SER A 6 3.30 14.28 7.52
C SER A 6 4.58 13.50 7.24
N VAL A 7 5.48 13.41 8.23
CA VAL A 7 6.64 12.53 8.19
C VAL A 7 6.23 11.06 8.00
N GLY A 8 5.13 10.62 8.61
CA GLY A 8 4.57 9.28 8.38
C GLY A 8 4.19 9.04 6.93
N GLU A 9 3.59 10.02 6.25
CA GLU A 9 3.30 9.94 4.81
C GLU A 9 4.59 9.88 3.98
N LEU A 10 5.65 10.58 4.39
CA LEU A 10 6.96 10.48 3.73
C LEU A 10 7.54 9.08 3.85
N LYS A 11 7.50 8.49 5.05
CA LYS A 11 7.96 7.11 5.27
C LYS A 11 7.14 6.09 4.46
N ARG A 12 5.81 6.27 4.38
CA ARG A 12 4.95 5.45 3.51
C ARG A 12 5.32 5.59 2.03
N CYS A 13 5.59 6.81 1.55
CA CYS A 13 6.05 7.02 0.19
C CYS A 13 7.42 6.37 -0.07
N ILE A 14 8.33 6.41 0.91
CA ILE A 14 9.62 5.71 0.82
C ILE A 14 9.40 4.20 0.73
N CYS A 15 8.50 3.61 1.51
CA CYS A 15 8.20 2.17 1.48
C CYS A 15 7.76 1.64 0.09
N LEU A 16 7.28 2.52 -0.81
CA LEU A 16 6.85 2.09 -2.15
C LEU A 16 8.01 1.64 -3.05
N LEU A 17 9.27 1.96 -2.72
CA LEU A 17 10.45 1.58 -3.51
C LEU A 17 11.33 0.58 -2.74
N PRO A 18 12.01 0.94 -1.64
CA PRO A 18 12.57 -0.02 -0.70
C PRO A 18 11.43 -0.70 0.06
N ASN A 19 11.38 -2.04 0.04
CA ASN A 19 10.42 -2.87 0.79
C ASN A 19 10.70 -2.84 2.31
N VAL A 20 10.81 -1.64 2.86
CA VAL A 20 11.14 -1.34 4.25
C VAL A 20 9.96 -0.60 4.83
N LEU A 21 9.22 -1.23 5.74
CA LEU A 21 8.03 -0.61 6.32
C LEU A 21 8.34 0.69 7.07
N PRO A 22 7.39 1.64 7.15
CA PRO A 22 7.58 2.90 7.88
C PRO A 22 8.13 2.75 9.30
N LYS A 23 7.70 1.72 10.04
CA LYS A 23 8.16 1.41 11.41
C LYS A 23 9.65 1.04 11.49
N HIS A 24 10.22 0.53 10.40
CA HIS A 24 11.64 0.13 10.31
C HIS A 24 12.52 1.19 9.64
N GLN A 25 11.95 2.34 9.26
CA GLN A 25 12.70 3.43 8.63
C GLN A 25 13.17 4.47 9.66
N LYS A 26 14.47 4.71 9.67
CA LYS A 26 15.12 5.80 10.39
C LYS A 26 15.64 6.84 9.39
N LEU A 27 14.97 8.00 9.38
CA LEU A 27 15.33 9.13 8.52
C LEU A 27 16.35 10.02 9.23
N LEU A 28 17.48 10.27 8.57
CA LEU A 28 18.62 11.01 9.14
C LEU A 28 18.90 12.28 8.34
N TYR A 29 18.79 13.42 9.03
CA TYR A 29 19.20 14.71 8.50
C TYR A 29 19.84 15.57 9.61
N PRO A 30 20.98 16.25 9.35
CA PRO A 30 21.62 17.12 10.33
C PRO A 30 20.63 18.13 10.92
N LYS A 31 20.61 18.24 12.26
CA LYS A 31 19.82 19.23 13.03
C LYS A 31 18.28 19.04 13.04
N ILE A 32 17.73 18.02 12.36
CA ILE A 32 16.27 17.77 12.32
C ILE A 32 15.91 16.32 12.69
N GLY A 33 16.90 15.45 12.92
CA GLY A 33 16.70 14.01 13.17
C GLY A 33 15.65 13.65 14.24
N SER A 34 15.54 14.42 15.32
CA SER A 34 14.52 14.19 16.37
C SER A 34 13.10 14.49 15.90
N LYS A 35 12.90 15.52 15.06
CA LYS A 35 11.59 15.85 14.49
C LYS A 35 11.15 14.85 13.42
N LEU A 36 12.11 14.19 12.75
CA LEU A 36 11.85 13.13 11.77
C LEU A 36 11.45 11.79 12.42
N ALA A 37 11.56 11.69 13.75
CA ALA A 37 11.07 10.53 14.49
C ALA A 37 9.57 10.61 14.79
N ASP A 38 8.98 11.81 14.74
CA ASP A 38 7.56 12.03 14.96
C ASP A 38 6.78 11.94 13.63
N ASP A 39 6.02 10.86 13.46
CA ASP A 39 5.25 10.59 12.23
C ASP A 39 4.07 11.54 12.03
N SER A 40 3.64 12.24 13.10
CA SER A 40 2.57 13.23 13.06
C SER A 40 3.06 14.62 12.60
N ALA A 41 4.37 14.87 12.68
CA ALA A 41 4.95 16.15 12.29
C ALA A 41 4.73 16.45 10.79
N LEU A 42 4.26 17.66 10.47
CA LEU A 42 4.08 18.11 9.09
C LEU A 42 5.42 18.42 8.43
N LEU A 43 5.55 18.10 7.14
CA LEU A 43 6.74 18.42 6.35
C LEU A 43 6.98 19.94 6.26
N SER A 44 5.93 20.76 6.29
CA SER A 44 5.98 22.23 6.34
C SER A 44 6.68 22.75 7.60
N GLY A 45 6.56 22.04 8.72
CA GLY A 45 7.18 22.41 10.00
C GLY A 45 8.65 22.03 10.11
N LEU A 46 9.19 21.33 9.11
CA LEU A 46 10.59 20.93 9.06
C LEU A 46 11.37 21.95 8.21
N PRO A 47 12.56 22.39 8.65
CA PRO A 47 13.39 23.31 7.86
C PRO A 47 14.08 22.57 6.69
N ILE A 48 13.28 22.03 5.78
CA ILE A 48 13.68 21.22 4.62
C ILE A 48 13.61 22.07 3.35
N LYS A 49 14.68 22.08 2.56
CA LYS A 49 14.71 22.70 1.23
C LYS A 49 14.13 21.74 0.19
N SER A 50 13.57 22.25 -0.91
CA SER A 50 12.95 21.42 -1.97
C SER A 50 13.88 20.39 -2.62
N SER A 51 15.20 20.61 -2.59
CA SER A 51 16.22 19.72 -3.16
C SER A 51 17.03 18.95 -2.10
N LEU A 52 16.43 18.70 -0.94
CA LEU A 52 17.11 18.03 0.17
C LEU A 52 17.47 16.58 -0.16
N LYS A 53 18.72 16.20 0.13
CA LYS A 53 19.13 14.80 0.21
C LYS A 53 19.14 14.38 1.67
N MET A 54 18.45 13.30 1.98
CA MET A 54 18.34 12.73 3.31
C MET A 54 18.75 11.25 3.27
N THR A 55 19.39 10.77 4.33
CA THR A 55 19.77 9.36 4.43
C THR A 55 18.64 8.60 5.11
N MET A 56 18.22 7.48 4.54
CA MET A 56 17.30 6.54 5.17
C MET A 56 18.08 5.27 5.53
N ILE A 57 17.93 4.82 6.78
CA ILE A 57 18.43 3.52 7.23
C ILE A 57 17.20 2.70 7.62
N GLY A 58 17.11 1.47 7.15
CA GLY A 58 16.07 0.55 7.59
C GLY A 58 16.40 -0.89 7.27
N ILE A 59 15.59 -1.79 7.82
CA ILE A 59 15.71 -3.24 7.65
C ILE A 59 14.48 -3.70 6.88
N GLU A 60 14.69 -4.52 5.84
CA GLU A 60 13.60 -5.14 5.09
C GLU A 60 12.88 -6.17 5.95
N ASP A 61 11.56 -6.23 5.84
CA ASP A 61 10.74 -7.14 6.65
C ASP A 61 11.12 -8.62 6.44
N ASP A 62 11.54 -8.98 5.22
CA ASP A 62 11.94 -10.35 4.86
C ASP A 62 13.18 -10.85 5.62
N ILE A 63 13.92 -9.94 6.27
CA ILE A 63 15.11 -10.25 7.08
C ILE A 63 14.75 -10.39 8.57
N ILE A 64 13.60 -9.85 8.99
CA ILE A 64 13.11 -9.92 10.37
C ILE A 64 12.44 -11.28 10.55
N VAL A 65 13.20 -12.24 11.07
CA VAL A 65 12.63 -13.53 11.53
C VAL A 65 11.82 -13.26 12.78
N ASP A 66 10.53 -12.97 12.61
CA ASP A 66 9.60 -12.95 13.73
C ASP A 66 9.57 -14.36 14.34
N GLN A 67 9.87 -14.42 15.64
CA GLN A 67 9.57 -15.62 16.43
C GLN A 67 8.06 -15.78 16.35
N ALA A 68 7.62 -16.93 15.83
CA ALA A 68 6.22 -17.21 15.59
C ALA A 68 5.43 -17.06 16.89
N ASP A 69 4.66 -15.97 17.02
CA ASP A 69 3.52 -15.92 17.94
C ASP A 69 2.46 -14.91 17.48
N ALA A 70 1.25 -15.47 17.37
CA ALA A 70 -0.08 -14.86 17.20
C ALA A 70 -0.40 -14.07 15.91
N PRO A 71 -1.55 -14.36 15.26
CA PRO A 71 -2.12 -13.45 14.28
C PRO A 71 -2.68 -12.23 15.03
N GLU A 72 -1.96 -11.12 15.00
CA GLU A 72 -2.53 -9.82 15.38
C GLU A 72 -3.49 -9.39 14.27
N ILE A 73 -4.72 -9.92 14.31
CA ILE A 73 -5.83 -9.36 13.54
C ILE A 73 -6.25 -8.09 14.27
N VAL A 74 -5.50 -7.01 14.06
CA VAL A 74 -5.93 -5.68 14.49
C VAL A 74 -6.96 -5.19 13.50
N ALA A 75 -8.22 -5.28 13.91
CA ALA A 75 -9.31 -4.59 13.24
C ALA A 75 -9.22 -3.08 13.57
N ASP A 76 -8.46 -2.31 12.79
CA ASP A 76 -8.36 -0.83 12.87
C ASP A 76 -9.66 -0.13 12.39
N PHE A 77 -10.83 -0.62 12.83
CA PHE A 77 -12.15 -0.07 12.46
C PHE A 77 -12.67 1.00 13.42
N GLU A 78 -11.84 1.59 14.28
CA GLU A 78 -12.21 2.81 14.99
C GLU A 78 -12.09 4.01 14.04
N ILE A 79 -13.07 4.13 13.13
CA ILE A 79 -13.36 5.39 12.45
C ILE A 79 -13.87 6.32 13.56
N GLY A 80 -12.97 7.17 14.09
CA GLY A 80 -13.33 8.18 15.07
C GLY A 80 -14.58 8.93 14.62
N GLN A 81 -15.63 8.87 15.44
CA GLN A 81 -16.98 9.36 15.14
C GLN A 81 -17.08 10.89 15.01
N ASP A 82 -15.96 11.61 15.00
CA ASP A 82 -15.89 13.05 15.25
C ASP A 82 -15.45 13.88 14.03
N GLU A 83 -15.66 13.36 12.82
CA GLU A 83 -15.37 14.11 11.60
C GLU A 83 -16.67 14.49 10.87
N ALA A 84 -17.01 15.78 10.94
CA ALA A 84 -18.19 16.36 10.27
C ALA A 84 -18.13 16.30 8.72
N VAL A 85 -17.00 15.88 8.15
CA VAL A 85 -16.80 15.75 6.70
C VAL A 85 -16.35 14.33 6.39
N ASP A 86 -17.09 13.66 5.52
CA ASP A 86 -16.76 12.34 4.99
C ASP A 86 -15.32 12.33 4.44
N ILE A 87 -14.56 11.27 4.75
CA ILE A 87 -13.17 11.05 4.33
C ILE A 87 -12.99 11.29 2.83
N LYS A 88 -13.98 10.90 2.00
CA LYS A 88 -13.94 11.10 0.54
C LYS A 88 -13.96 12.59 0.13
N ASP A 89 -14.53 13.44 0.97
CA ASP A 89 -14.74 14.86 0.72
C ASP A 89 -13.67 15.77 1.29
N LYS A 90 -12.81 15.24 2.17
CA LYS A 90 -11.63 15.96 2.68
C LYS A 90 -10.75 16.48 1.54
N LYS A 91 -10.46 17.79 1.57
CA LYS A 91 -9.61 18.48 0.58
C LYS A 91 -8.24 17.81 0.43
N VAL A 92 -7.63 17.41 1.55
CA VAL A 92 -6.33 16.73 1.57
C VAL A 92 -6.37 15.41 0.79
N ASN A 93 -7.41 14.59 0.99
CA ASN A 93 -7.56 13.30 0.30
C ASN A 93 -7.81 13.49 -1.20
N LYS A 94 -8.67 14.46 -1.58
CA LYS A 94 -8.88 14.83 -2.98
C LYS A 94 -7.58 15.27 -3.66
N GLN A 95 -6.74 16.03 -2.96
CA GLN A 95 -5.44 16.46 -3.49
C GLN A 95 -4.46 15.29 -3.63
N LYS A 96 -4.41 14.38 -2.65
CA LYS A 96 -3.59 13.15 -2.70
C LYS A 96 -3.99 12.24 -3.86
N LEU A 97 -5.28 12.12 -4.15
CA LEU A 97 -5.81 11.38 -5.30
C LEU A 97 -5.43 12.04 -6.62
N ARG A 98 -5.63 13.35 -6.77
CA ARG A 98 -5.24 14.10 -7.97
C ARG A 98 -3.76 13.90 -8.32
N ARG A 99 -2.86 14.01 -7.33
CA ARG A 99 -1.43 13.74 -7.53
C ARG A 99 -1.15 12.35 -8.08
N ARG A 100 -1.83 11.33 -7.57
CA ARG A 100 -1.67 9.95 -8.04
C ARG A 100 -2.20 9.77 -9.46
N VAL A 101 -3.35 10.38 -9.78
CA VAL A 101 -3.89 10.40 -11.15
C VAL A 101 -2.93 11.07 -12.12
N ASP A 102 -2.30 12.18 -11.73
CA ASP A 102 -1.39 12.94 -12.60
C ASP A 102 -0.03 12.26 -12.81
N GLN A 103 0.46 11.54 -11.79
CA GLN A 103 1.82 10.96 -11.78
C GLN A 103 1.87 9.49 -12.19
N TYR A 104 0.82 8.71 -11.89
CA TYR A 104 0.82 7.28 -12.13
C TYR A 104 0.27 6.95 -13.51
N LYS A 105 1.09 6.30 -14.34
CA LYS A 105 0.67 5.82 -15.66
C LYS A 105 0.22 4.37 -15.56
N ILE A 106 -1.07 4.15 -15.77
CA ILE A 106 -1.65 2.80 -15.83
C ILE A 106 -1.24 2.15 -17.16
N GLU A 107 -0.62 0.98 -17.08
CA GLU A 107 -0.38 0.12 -18.25
C GLU A 107 -1.61 -0.76 -18.47
N PHE A 108 -2.41 -0.43 -19.48
CA PHE A 108 -3.56 -1.26 -19.84
C PHE A 108 -3.09 -2.51 -20.56
N ARG A 109 -3.20 -3.67 -19.91
CA ARG A 109 -3.06 -4.97 -20.58
C ARG A 109 -4.26 -5.28 -21.46
N ILE A 110 -5.45 -4.88 -21.02
CA ILE A 110 -6.73 -5.10 -21.70
C ILE A 110 -7.53 -3.79 -21.65
N PRO A 111 -8.07 -3.30 -22.78
CA PRO A 111 -8.86 -2.07 -22.79
C PRO A 111 -10.21 -2.26 -22.10
N CYS A 112 -10.75 -1.18 -21.53
CA CYS A 112 -12.08 -1.19 -20.92
C CYS A 112 -13.17 -1.50 -21.95
N ARG A 113 -14.10 -2.38 -21.60
CA ARG A 113 -15.22 -2.79 -22.48
C ARG A 113 -16.49 -2.02 -22.15
N LYS A 114 -17.18 -1.52 -23.18
CA LYS A 114 -18.43 -0.75 -23.02
C LYS A 114 -19.49 -1.59 -22.30
N GLY A 115 -20.15 -0.98 -21.31
CA GLY A 115 -21.24 -1.61 -20.56
C GLY A 115 -20.81 -2.69 -19.55
N LYS A 116 -19.51 -2.92 -19.35
CA LYS A 116 -18.99 -3.83 -18.32
C LYS A 116 -18.66 -3.07 -17.03
N LYS A 117 -18.80 -3.75 -15.91
CA LYS A 117 -18.43 -3.21 -14.58
C LYS A 117 -16.92 -3.35 -14.33
N LEU A 118 -16.39 -2.52 -13.43
CA LEU A 118 -15.01 -2.63 -12.93
C LEU A 118 -15.01 -3.52 -11.69
N LEU A 119 -14.12 -4.52 -11.66
CA LEU A 119 -13.85 -5.33 -10.48
C LEU A 119 -12.39 -5.08 -10.08
N VAL A 120 -12.17 -4.70 -8.82
CA VAL A 120 -10.84 -4.57 -8.23
C VAL A 120 -10.71 -5.72 -7.24
N LEU A 121 -9.66 -6.52 -7.38
CA LEU A 121 -9.38 -7.67 -6.52
C LEU A 121 -8.03 -7.47 -5.87
N ASP A 122 -8.00 -7.65 -4.56
CA ASP A 122 -6.74 -7.83 -3.84
C ASP A 122 -6.18 -9.23 -4.14
N ILE A 123 -4.88 -9.40 -3.99
CA ILE A 123 -4.22 -10.69 -4.23
C ILE A 123 -4.10 -11.44 -2.90
N ASP A 124 -3.61 -10.75 -1.88
CA ASP A 124 -3.34 -11.32 -0.57
C ASP A 124 -4.64 -11.59 0.19
N TYR A 125 -4.79 -12.83 0.66
CA TYR A 125 -5.95 -13.37 1.35
C TYR A 125 -7.29 -13.32 0.60
N THR A 126 -7.35 -12.66 -0.55
CA THR A 126 -8.52 -12.63 -1.45
C THR A 126 -8.40 -13.70 -2.53
N LEU A 127 -7.24 -13.80 -3.19
CA LEU A 127 -6.99 -14.83 -4.20
C LEU A 127 -6.02 -15.91 -3.67
N PHE A 128 -5.02 -15.53 -2.89
CA PHE A 128 -4.02 -16.45 -2.35
C PHE A 128 -3.72 -16.18 -0.87
N GLU A 129 -3.49 -17.24 -0.10
CA GLU A 129 -2.94 -17.12 1.25
C GLU A 129 -1.41 -17.11 1.18
N HIS A 130 -0.78 -15.95 1.40
CA HIS A 130 0.68 -15.80 1.32
C HIS A 130 1.44 -16.27 2.57
N ARG A 131 0.74 -16.53 3.70
CA ARG A 131 1.37 -16.97 4.96
C ARG A 131 1.50 -18.47 5.14
N SER A 132 1.04 -19.27 4.18
CA SER A 132 1.33 -20.70 4.21
C SER A 132 2.84 -20.89 4.14
N THR A 133 3.47 -21.22 5.28
CA THR A 133 4.84 -21.73 5.34
C THR A 133 4.86 -23.05 4.60
N ALA A 134 4.92 -22.99 3.28
CA ALA A 134 5.16 -24.15 2.48
C ALA A 134 6.51 -24.69 2.97
N LYS A 135 6.51 -25.85 3.63
CA LYS A 135 7.72 -26.59 4.04
C LYS A 135 8.64 -26.94 2.85
N LYS A 136 8.34 -26.44 1.65
CA LYS A 136 9.04 -26.52 0.38
C LYS A 136 8.77 -25.21 -0.40
N PRO A 137 9.70 -24.73 -1.25
CA PRO A 137 9.46 -23.56 -2.10
C PRO A 137 8.13 -23.71 -2.87
N PRO A 138 7.42 -22.62 -3.20
CA PRO A 138 6.08 -22.66 -3.77
C PRO A 138 6.14 -23.13 -5.23
N THR A 139 6.36 -24.42 -5.43
CA THR A 139 6.25 -25.07 -6.73
C THR A 139 4.82 -25.50 -7.04
N HIS A 140 3.92 -25.55 -6.05
CA HIS A 140 2.52 -25.92 -6.28
C HIS A 140 1.56 -25.26 -5.28
N VAL A 141 0.87 -24.21 -5.72
CA VAL A 141 -0.50 -23.98 -5.21
C VAL A 141 -1.34 -25.16 -5.72
N PRO A 142 -2.23 -25.77 -4.91
CA PRO A 142 -2.99 -26.94 -5.33
C PRO A 142 -3.73 -26.67 -6.65
N LEU A 143 -3.69 -27.61 -7.60
CA LEU A 143 -4.42 -27.49 -8.87
C LEU A 143 -5.90 -27.17 -8.65
N SER A 144 -6.50 -27.69 -7.57
CA SER A 144 -7.88 -27.39 -7.17
C SER A 144 -8.11 -25.90 -6.87
N SER A 145 -7.19 -25.24 -6.18
CA SER A 145 -7.30 -23.80 -5.88
C SER A 145 -7.17 -22.95 -7.15
N TRP A 146 -6.24 -23.30 -8.05
CA TRP A 146 -6.12 -22.62 -9.36
C TRP A 146 -7.35 -22.80 -10.25
N VAL A 147 -7.94 -24.00 -10.24
CA VAL A 147 -9.17 -24.28 -11.01
C VAL A 147 -10.32 -23.41 -10.51
N LEU A 148 -10.51 -23.29 -9.20
CA LEU A 148 -11.57 -22.47 -8.64
C LEU A 148 -11.36 -20.97 -8.91
N ILE A 149 -10.13 -20.47 -8.78
CA ILE A 149 -9.80 -19.07 -9.11
C ILE A 149 -10.05 -18.81 -10.60
N SER A 150 -9.62 -19.72 -11.48
CA SER A 150 -9.84 -19.60 -12.92
C SER A 150 -11.33 -19.60 -13.29
N GLN A 151 -12.12 -20.52 -12.71
CA GLN A 151 -13.57 -20.57 -12.90
C GLN A 151 -14.26 -19.30 -12.39
N PHE A 152 -13.84 -18.78 -11.24
CA PHE A 152 -14.36 -17.51 -10.71
C PHE A 152 -14.06 -16.35 -11.67
N MET A 153 -12.81 -16.20 -12.13
CA MET A 153 -12.43 -15.15 -13.07
C MET A 153 -13.17 -15.27 -14.41
N GLN A 154 -13.40 -16.49 -14.89
CA GLN A 154 -14.19 -16.78 -16.09
C GLN A 154 -15.66 -16.36 -15.94
N SER A 155 -16.27 -16.70 -14.80
CA SER A 155 -17.64 -16.30 -14.48
C SER A 155 -17.77 -14.76 -14.46
N MET A 156 -16.82 -14.09 -13.80
CA MET A 156 -16.81 -12.63 -13.69
C MET A 156 -16.49 -11.94 -15.02
N ALA A 157 -15.69 -12.54 -15.90
CA ALA A 157 -15.38 -12.00 -17.23
C ALA A 157 -16.62 -11.74 -18.11
N SER A 158 -17.73 -12.43 -17.86
CA SER A 158 -18.99 -12.17 -18.57
C SER A 158 -19.62 -10.83 -18.21
N SER A 159 -19.44 -10.37 -16.97
CA SER A 159 -20.13 -9.21 -16.38
C SER A 159 -19.20 -8.01 -16.12
N TYR A 160 -17.92 -8.30 -15.93
CA TYR A 160 -16.86 -7.35 -15.59
C TYR A 160 -15.83 -7.27 -16.71
N GLY A 161 -15.00 -6.23 -16.74
CA GLY A 161 -13.97 -6.00 -17.75
C GLY A 161 -12.83 -7.03 -17.84
N LEU A 162 -12.96 -8.23 -17.26
CA LEU A 162 -11.94 -9.27 -17.24
C LEU A 162 -12.02 -10.12 -18.52
N GLN A 163 -10.89 -10.44 -19.16
CA GLN A 163 -10.76 -11.57 -20.08
C GLN A 163 -9.40 -12.24 -19.87
N GLN A 164 -9.38 -13.57 -19.93
CA GLN A 164 -8.18 -14.39 -19.77
C GLN A 164 -7.08 -13.93 -20.74
N ALA A 165 -5.85 -13.87 -20.22
CA ALA A 165 -4.64 -13.82 -21.04
C ALA A 165 -4.35 -15.22 -21.61
#